data_AF-A0AAU1HVZ0-F1
#
_entry.id   AF-A0AAU1HVZ0-F1
#
_cell.length_a   1.000
_cell.length_b   1.000
_cell.length_c   1.000
_cell.angle_alpha   90.00
_cell.angle_beta   90.00
_cell.angle_gamma   90.00
#
_symmetry.space_group_name_H-M   'P 1'
#
loop_
_entity.id
_entity.type
_entity.pdbx_description
1 polymer ?
#
loop_
_entity_poly.entity_id
_entity_poly.type
_entity_poly.pdbx_seq_one_letter_code
_entity_poly.pdbx_strand_id
1 'polypeptide(L)'
;MGDLKLPLGSSIHVPWWMLHARAALVEAQADLIGDEMASTLLVELTALAERGRAGELVDSPFHNLTHQVTRSACVLAARGTPEQSLALLDLLAPDVPRGPNQYRHSDDCHAAACVAIAKAHPDVAMKALTRLFDLAEGGAQKALELVVDDEVISLLAARHERAEPVKGSDLSDSLAEEDLIELRTRVGRLNDGGLYLADVARALVDPGNAAVRKRAEQARDRIVQRPDPEPGHAEFGTSLVPDS
;
A
#
# COMPACT_ATOMS: atom_id res chain seq x y z
N MET A 1 9.78 32.04 5.59
CA MET A 1 10.64 31.64 6.72
C MET A 1 10.12 30.29 7.20
N GLY A 2 10.72 29.17 6.78
CA GLY A 2 10.22 27.84 7.18
C GLY A 2 10.88 26.62 6.53
N ASP A 3 11.47 26.73 5.33
CA ASP A 3 11.94 25.53 4.59
C ASP A 3 13.42 25.20 4.84
N LEU A 4 13.84 25.22 6.11
CA LEU A 4 15.18 24.77 6.47
C LEU A 4 15.11 23.34 7.02
N LYS A 5 15.66 22.40 6.27
CA LYS A 5 15.87 21.01 6.69
C LYS A 5 16.55 20.99 8.06
N LEU A 6 15.98 20.23 8.99
CA LEU A 6 16.57 20.12 10.31
C LEU A 6 17.81 19.21 10.22
N PRO A 7 18.91 19.53 10.91
CA PRO A 7 20.15 18.77 10.81
C PRO A 7 19.94 17.34 11.32
N LEU A 8 20.16 16.36 10.43
CA LEU A 8 20.22 14.94 10.76
C LEU A 8 21.66 14.64 11.23
N GLY A 9 21.87 14.53 12.54
CA GLY A 9 23.18 14.20 13.13
C GLY A 9 23.49 12.70 13.12
N SER A 10 24.74 12.31 13.38
CA SER A 10 25.22 10.91 13.40
C SER A 10 24.49 10.03 14.42
N SER A 11 24.09 8.83 13.98
CA SER A 11 23.27 7.83 14.70
C SER A 11 24.03 7.00 15.75
N ILE A 12 25.34 7.18 15.89
CA ILE A 12 26.18 6.34 16.74
C ILE A 12 26.21 6.91 18.19
N HIS A 13 25.93 6.05 19.18
CA HIS A 13 25.98 6.35 20.63
C HIS A 13 24.99 7.40 21.18
N VAL A 14 23.91 7.71 20.47
CA VAL A 14 22.87 8.62 20.97
C VAL A 14 21.77 7.87 21.75
N PRO A 15 21.11 8.51 22.74
CA PRO A 15 19.97 7.92 23.45
C PRO A 15 18.82 7.54 22.51
N TRP A 16 18.08 6.47 22.86
CA TRP A 16 16.98 5.94 22.02
C TRP A 16 15.92 6.98 21.66
N TRP A 17 15.59 7.90 22.57
CA TRP A 17 14.59 8.96 22.32
C TRP A 17 15.07 9.96 21.26
N MET A 18 16.38 10.16 21.14
CA MET A 18 16.97 11.02 20.10
C MET A 18 16.95 10.31 18.75
N LEU A 19 17.25 9.01 18.71
CA LEU A 19 17.10 8.20 17.50
C LEU A 19 15.65 8.19 17.02
N HIS A 20 14.70 8.03 17.94
CA HIS A 20 13.28 8.11 17.65
C HIS A 20 12.90 9.45 17.03
N ALA A 21 13.30 10.56 17.65
CA ALA A 21 13.03 11.91 17.13
C ALA A 21 13.65 12.13 15.74
N ARG A 22 14.86 11.63 15.50
CA ARG A 22 15.51 11.73 14.18
C ARG A 22 14.81 10.90 13.12
N ALA A 23 14.41 9.67 13.44
CA ALA A 23 13.62 8.85 12.54
C ALA A 23 12.28 9.55 12.19
N ALA A 24 11.59 10.12 13.18
CA ALA A 24 10.39 10.93 12.94
C ALA A 24 10.64 12.16 12.04
N LEU A 25 11.79 12.83 12.18
CA LEU A 25 12.18 13.91 11.27
C LEU A 25 12.46 13.42 9.85
N VAL A 26 13.09 12.26 9.70
CA VAL A 26 13.32 11.63 8.38
C VAL A 26 12.00 11.35 7.69
N GLU A 27 11.04 10.76 8.39
CA GLU A 27 9.69 10.52 7.88
C GLU A 27 8.99 11.82 7.47
N ALA A 28 9.01 12.84 8.34
CA ALA A 28 8.34 14.11 8.11
C ALA A 28 8.98 14.98 7.01
N GLN A 29 10.25 14.74 6.68
CA GLN A 29 11.01 15.47 5.66
C GLN A 29 11.40 14.58 4.48
N ALA A 30 10.70 13.45 4.30
CA ALA A 30 11.08 12.44 3.34
C ALA A 30 11.11 12.94 1.90
N ASP A 31 10.29 13.93 1.54
CA ASP A 31 10.27 14.59 0.24
C ASP A 31 11.44 15.58 0.04
N LEU A 32 11.97 16.16 1.13
CA LEU A 32 13.06 17.15 1.12
C LEU A 32 14.47 16.52 1.21
N ILE A 33 14.56 15.22 1.50
CA ILE A 33 15.83 14.49 1.51
C ILE A 33 16.29 14.28 0.04
N GLY A 34 17.59 14.25 -0.25
CA GLY A 34 18.09 13.88 -1.60
C GLY A 34 18.33 12.36 -1.69
N ASP A 35 18.27 11.76 -2.89
CA ASP A 35 18.26 10.29 -3.04
C ASP A 35 19.49 9.60 -2.41
N GLU A 36 20.69 10.16 -2.60
CA GLU A 36 21.93 9.64 -1.95
C GLU A 36 21.82 9.57 -0.42
N MET A 37 21.22 10.60 0.17
CA MET A 37 21.00 10.65 1.61
C MET A 37 19.85 9.73 2.02
N ALA A 38 18.79 9.62 1.21
CA ALA A 38 17.68 8.69 1.46
C ALA A 38 18.17 7.24 1.48
N SER A 39 19.01 6.85 0.52
CA SER A 39 19.67 5.54 0.45
C SER A 39 20.51 5.26 1.71
N THR A 40 21.33 6.23 2.14
CA THR A 40 22.14 6.10 3.36
C THR A 40 21.26 5.92 4.60
N LEU A 41 20.24 6.77 4.77
CA LEU A 41 19.31 6.71 5.90
C LEU A 41 18.47 5.44 5.90
N LEU A 42 18.07 4.94 4.73
CA LEU A 42 17.33 3.68 4.60
C LEU A 42 18.14 2.51 5.16
N VAL A 43 19.44 2.44 4.85
CA VAL A 43 20.34 1.41 5.41
C VAL A 43 20.41 1.52 6.94
N GLU A 44 20.64 2.73 7.46
CA GLU A 44 20.73 2.95 8.91
C GLU A 44 19.43 2.59 9.63
N LEU A 45 18.28 3.00 9.09
CA LEU A 45 16.96 2.75 9.67
C LEU A 45 16.58 1.27 9.60
N THR A 46 16.90 0.59 8.49
CA THR A 46 16.66 -0.86 8.33
C THR A 46 17.49 -1.65 9.33
N ALA A 47 18.78 -1.33 9.46
CA ALA A 47 19.66 -1.97 10.44
C ALA A 47 19.19 -1.72 11.89
N LEU A 48 18.68 -0.52 12.17
CA LEU A 48 18.12 -0.21 13.49
C LEU A 48 16.81 -0.97 13.76
N ALA A 49 15.96 -1.11 12.74
CA ALA A 49 14.73 -1.91 12.81
C ALA A 49 15.03 -3.40 13.04
N GLU A 50 16.04 -3.96 12.37
CA GLU A 50 16.52 -5.33 12.58
C GLU A 50 16.94 -5.57 14.02
N ARG A 51 17.80 -4.71 14.57
CA ARG A 51 18.25 -4.80 15.96
C ARG A 51 17.09 -4.68 16.95
N GLY A 52 16.13 -3.80 16.65
CA GLY A 52 14.91 -3.65 17.44
C GLY A 52 14.07 -4.93 17.46
N ARG A 53 13.91 -5.57 16.31
CA ARG A 53 13.19 -6.86 16.16
C ARG A 53 13.94 -8.03 16.80
N ALA A 54 15.27 -7.99 16.84
CA ALA A 54 16.10 -8.97 17.52
C ALA A 54 16.11 -8.80 19.07
N GLY A 55 15.47 -7.74 19.60
CA GLY A 55 15.45 -7.45 21.03
C GLY A 55 16.78 -6.90 21.57
N GLU A 56 17.69 -6.48 20.69
CA GLU A 56 18.99 -5.91 21.06
C GLU A 56 18.90 -4.45 21.52
N LEU A 57 17.79 -3.77 21.19
CA LEU A 57 17.54 -2.41 21.63
C LEU A 57 16.86 -2.44 22.99
N VAL A 58 17.57 -1.95 24.00
CA VAL A 58 16.98 -1.59 25.29
C VAL A 58 16.30 -0.22 25.11
N ASP A 59 15.12 -0.22 24.50
CA ASP A 59 14.33 0.98 24.25
C ASP A 59 13.21 1.17 25.28
N SER A 60 11.95 1.15 24.85
CA SER A 60 10.76 1.32 25.68
C SER A 60 10.01 -0.01 25.76
N PRO A 61 9.19 -0.26 26.80
CA PRO A 61 8.36 -1.47 26.87
C PRO A 61 7.37 -1.62 25.69
N PHE A 62 7.19 -0.57 24.89
CA PHE A 62 6.29 -0.53 23.74
C PHE A 62 7.02 -0.55 22.39
N HIS A 63 8.34 -0.75 22.38
CA HIS A 63 9.16 -0.79 21.16
C HIS A 63 9.00 0.44 20.25
N ASN A 64 8.73 1.61 20.84
CA ASN A 64 8.45 2.86 20.12
C ASN A 64 9.55 3.20 19.11
N LEU A 65 10.82 2.95 19.46
CA LEU A 65 11.93 3.21 18.54
C LEU A 65 11.84 2.28 17.32
N THR A 66 11.69 0.97 17.53
CA THR A 66 11.57 -0.03 16.47
C THR A 66 10.40 0.29 15.51
N HIS A 67 9.25 0.68 16.05
CA HIS A 67 8.09 1.07 15.25
C HIS A 67 8.38 2.32 14.41
N GLN A 68 8.94 3.37 15.03
CA GLN A 68 9.23 4.62 14.35
C GLN A 68 10.28 4.44 13.24
N VAL A 69 11.36 3.70 13.50
CA VAL A 69 12.43 3.48 12.49
C VAL A 69 11.92 2.62 11.34
N THR A 70 11.06 1.63 11.63
CA THR A 70 10.40 0.81 10.60
C THR A 70 9.54 1.68 9.69
N ARG A 71 8.70 2.55 10.27
CA ARG A 71 7.85 3.47 9.52
C ARG A 71 8.67 4.44 8.67
N SER A 72 9.74 4.97 9.23
CA SER A 72 10.64 5.90 8.53
C SER A 72 11.37 5.21 7.37
N ALA A 73 11.79 3.96 7.55
CA ALA A 73 12.38 3.15 6.47
C ALA A 73 11.38 2.89 5.34
N CYS A 74 10.12 2.57 5.68
CA CYS A 74 9.05 2.38 4.69
C CYS A 74 8.85 3.60 3.79
N VAL A 75 8.90 4.81 4.36
CA VAL A 75 8.73 6.05 3.59
C VAL A 75 9.91 6.31 2.64
N LEU A 76 11.13 5.87 2.99
CA LEU A 76 12.30 6.04 2.13
C LEU A 76 12.51 4.90 1.12
N ALA A 77 11.78 3.80 1.25
CA ALA A 77 12.09 2.55 0.55
C ALA A 77 12.26 2.72 -0.97
N ALA A 78 11.31 3.38 -1.62
CA ALA A 78 11.29 3.63 -3.06
C ALA A 78 12.39 4.57 -3.57
N ARG A 79 13.12 5.23 -2.66
CA ARG A 79 14.23 6.14 -2.97
C ARG A 79 15.60 5.50 -2.77
N GLY A 80 15.62 4.26 -2.28
CA GLY A 80 16.82 3.45 -2.19
C GLY A 80 17.17 2.79 -3.52
N THR A 81 18.10 1.84 -3.47
CA THR A 81 18.33 0.91 -4.58
C THR A 81 17.31 -0.24 -4.54
N PRO A 82 17.13 -0.99 -5.65
CA PRO A 82 16.29 -2.19 -5.65
C PRO A 82 16.67 -3.18 -4.55
N GLU A 83 17.96 -3.35 -4.25
CA GLU A 83 18.45 -4.25 -3.21
C GLU A 83 18.07 -3.77 -1.81
N GLN A 84 18.11 -2.45 -1.56
CA GLN A 84 17.68 -1.87 -0.28
C GLN A 84 16.17 -1.99 -0.10
N SER A 85 15.39 -1.77 -1.16
CA SER A 85 13.95 -2.01 -1.17
C SER A 85 13.64 -3.49 -0.87
N LEU A 86 14.38 -4.40 -1.49
CA LEU A 86 14.24 -5.84 -1.26
C LEU A 86 14.54 -6.21 0.21
N ALA A 87 15.62 -5.66 0.77
CA ALA A 87 15.99 -5.89 2.16
C ALA A 87 14.89 -5.43 3.13
N LEU A 88 14.26 -4.29 2.86
CA LEU A 88 13.11 -3.84 3.66
C LEU A 88 11.90 -4.79 3.52
N LEU A 89 11.56 -5.22 2.29
CA LEU A 89 10.48 -6.18 2.08
C LEU A 89 10.73 -7.51 2.80
N ASP A 90 11.98 -7.97 2.86
CA ASP A 90 12.38 -9.19 3.56
C ASP A 90 12.36 -9.01 5.09
N LEU A 91 12.76 -7.84 5.59
CA LEU A 91 12.64 -7.49 7.00
C LEU A 91 11.19 -7.53 7.50
N LEU A 92 10.25 -7.10 6.65
CA LEU A 92 8.81 -7.02 6.99
C LEU A 92 8.02 -8.28 6.63
N ALA A 93 8.62 -9.22 5.88
CA ALA A 93 7.95 -10.47 5.49
C ALA A 93 7.36 -11.27 6.67
N PRO A 94 8.02 -11.37 7.84
CA PRO A 94 7.45 -12.09 9.00
C PRO A 94 6.19 -11.44 9.60
N ASP A 95 5.93 -10.17 9.30
CA ASP A 95 4.72 -9.48 9.78
C ASP A 95 3.47 -9.87 8.99
N VAL A 96 3.65 -10.55 7.85
CA VAL A 96 2.57 -10.83 6.90
C VAL A 96 1.70 -12.04 7.27
N PRO A 97 2.27 -13.22 7.57
CA PRO A 97 1.47 -14.37 8.02
C PRO A 97 0.80 -14.04 9.35
N ARG A 98 -0.54 -14.09 9.37
CA ARG A 98 -1.32 -13.72 10.54
C ARG A 98 -2.64 -14.48 10.61
N GLY A 99 -3.16 -14.63 11.83
CA GLY A 99 -4.52 -15.14 12.05
C GLY A 99 -5.59 -14.08 11.75
N PRO A 100 -6.87 -14.46 11.68
CA PRO A 100 -7.96 -13.52 11.48
C PRO A 100 -7.97 -12.45 12.58
N ASN A 101 -8.26 -11.20 12.21
CA ASN A 101 -8.32 -10.02 13.09
C ASN A 101 -7.00 -9.69 13.82
N GLN A 102 -5.85 -10.07 13.25
CA GLN A 102 -4.54 -9.69 13.78
C GLN A 102 -3.98 -8.49 13.00
N TYR A 103 -3.65 -7.43 13.73
CA TYR A 103 -3.09 -6.21 13.18
C TYR A 103 -1.62 -6.04 13.60
N ARG A 104 -0.80 -5.47 12.72
CA ARG A 104 0.57 -5.07 13.01
C ARG A 104 0.71 -3.57 12.87
N HIS A 105 1.47 -2.94 13.77
CA HIS A 105 1.75 -1.49 13.72
C HIS A 105 2.47 -1.05 12.44
N SER A 106 3.07 -1.98 11.70
CA SER A 106 3.74 -1.76 10.42
C SER A 106 2.80 -1.85 9.22
N ASP A 107 1.54 -2.29 9.36
CA ASP A 107 0.68 -2.63 8.22
C ASP A 107 0.51 -1.47 7.24
N ASP A 108 0.18 -0.28 7.77
CA ASP A 108 -0.10 0.89 6.93
C ASP A 108 1.13 1.35 6.16
N CYS A 109 2.28 1.44 6.85
CA CYS A 109 3.52 1.88 6.22
C CYS A 109 4.11 0.81 5.29
N HIS A 110 3.93 -0.48 5.61
CA HIS A 110 4.35 -1.60 4.77
C HIS A 110 3.53 -1.64 3.47
N ALA A 111 2.21 -1.48 3.55
CA ALA A 111 1.36 -1.44 2.37
C ALA A 111 1.71 -0.25 1.45
N ALA A 112 1.91 0.94 2.03
CA ALA A 112 2.34 2.12 1.28
C ALA A 112 3.72 1.94 0.64
N ALA A 113 4.68 1.34 1.35
CA ALA A 113 6.00 1.03 0.82
C ALA A 113 5.93 0.04 -0.35
N CYS A 114 5.08 -0.98 -0.29
CA CYS A 114 4.91 -1.92 -1.39
C CYS A 114 4.51 -1.22 -2.71
N VAL A 115 3.54 -0.29 -2.64
CA VAL A 115 3.12 0.48 -3.83
C VAL A 115 4.25 1.38 -4.32
N ALA A 116 4.91 2.11 -3.42
CA ALA A 116 6.00 3.02 -3.79
C ALA A 116 7.19 2.27 -4.41
N ILE A 117 7.59 1.12 -3.85
CA ILE A 117 8.65 0.25 -4.36
C ILE A 117 8.28 -0.28 -5.74
N ALA A 118 7.05 -0.78 -5.93
CA ALA A 118 6.60 -1.30 -7.22
C ALA A 118 6.67 -0.25 -8.33
N LYS A 119 6.43 1.02 -7.99
CA LYS A 119 6.54 2.13 -8.93
C LYS A 119 7.97 2.56 -9.22
N ALA A 120 8.85 2.53 -8.22
CA ALA A 120 10.22 3.02 -8.38
C ALA A 120 11.19 1.97 -8.94
N HIS A 121 10.93 0.68 -8.71
CA HIS A 121 11.84 -0.40 -9.01
C HIS A 121 11.15 -1.55 -9.77
N PRO A 122 11.07 -1.47 -11.10
CA PRO A 122 10.52 -2.50 -11.99
C PRO A 122 10.94 -3.93 -11.62
N ASP A 123 12.23 -4.15 -11.36
CA ASP A 123 12.82 -5.47 -11.12
C ASP A 123 12.30 -6.16 -9.84
N VAL A 124 11.76 -5.40 -8.89
CA VAL A 124 11.19 -5.93 -7.63
C VAL A 124 9.68 -5.67 -7.51
N ALA A 125 9.06 -5.13 -8.56
CA ALA A 125 7.65 -4.74 -8.52
C ALA A 125 6.71 -5.92 -8.24
N MET A 126 6.94 -7.07 -8.87
CA MET A 126 6.11 -8.26 -8.63
C MET A 126 6.19 -8.72 -7.16
N LYS A 127 7.38 -8.70 -6.55
CA LYS A 127 7.53 -9.07 -5.14
C LYS A 127 6.84 -8.07 -4.21
N ALA A 128 6.94 -6.78 -4.51
CA ALA A 128 6.27 -5.73 -3.74
C ALA A 128 4.74 -5.82 -3.86
N LEU A 129 4.19 -6.00 -5.07
CA LEU A 129 2.75 -6.18 -5.28
C LEU A 129 2.26 -7.48 -4.65
N THR A 130 3.01 -8.58 -4.77
CA THR A 130 2.69 -9.84 -4.08
C THR A 130 2.55 -9.61 -2.58
N ARG A 131 3.48 -8.86 -1.98
CA ARG A 131 3.44 -8.53 -0.55
C ARG A 131 2.26 -7.64 -0.17
N LEU A 132 1.90 -6.67 -1.01
CA LEU A 132 0.68 -5.86 -0.86
C LEU A 132 -0.57 -6.73 -0.85
N PHE A 133 -0.69 -7.66 -1.78
CA PHE A 133 -1.83 -8.58 -1.81
C PHE A 133 -1.82 -9.56 -0.64
N ASP A 134 -0.66 -10.02 -0.16
CA ASP A 134 -0.59 -10.86 1.04
C ASP A 134 -1.13 -10.09 2.28
N LEU A 135 -0.78 -8.80 2.39
CA LEU A 135 -1.32 -7.91 3.44
C LEU A 135 -2.84 -7.77 3.30
N ALA A 136 -3.35 -7.55 2.10
CA ALA A 136 -4.78 -7.41 1.81
C ALA A 136 -5.57 -8.70 2.12
N GLU A 137 -5.05 -9.86 1.70
CA GLU A 137 -5.62 -11.19 2.01
C GLU A 137 -5.61 -11.45 3.53
N GLY A 138 -4.62 -10.91 4.25
CA GLY A 138 -4.56 -10.90 5.72
C GLY A 138 -5.49 -9.90 6.41
N GLY A 139 -6.24 -9.10 5.65
CA GLY A 139 -7.19 -8.11 6.17
C GLY A 139 -6.56 -6.78 6.61
N ALA A 140 -5.34 -6.46 6.17
CA ALA A 140 -4.75 -5.15 6.44
C ALA A 140 -5.53 -4.06 5.70
N GLN A 141 -6.22 -3.20 6.46
CA GLN A 141 -7.12 -2.16 5.93
C GLN A 141 -6.44 -1.29 4.87
N LYS A 142 -5.23 -0.79 5.16
CA LYS A 142 -4.52 0.07 4.21
C LYS A 142 -4.17 -0.64 2.90
N ALA A 143 -3.89 -1.94 2.95
CA ALA A 143 -3.61 -2.72 1.75
C ALA A 143 -4.88 -2.93 0.91
N LEU A 144 -6.03 -3.19 1.55
CA LEU A 144 -7.32 -3.28 0.86
C LEU A 144 -7.69 -1.97 0.14
N GLU A 145 -7.47 -0.83 0.80
CA GLU A 145 -7.65 0.49 0.19
C GLU A 145 -6.70 0.71 -1.01
N LEU A 146 -5.43 0.33 -0.87
CA LEU A 146 -4.44 0.54 -1.92
C LEU A 146 -4.63 -0.38 -3.13
N VAL A 147 -5.22 -1.57 -2.96
CA VAL A 147 -5.52 -2.48 -4.09
C VAL A 147 -6.53 -1.88 -5.08
N VAL A 148 -7.41 -0.98 -4.61
CA VAL A 148 -8.35 -0.23 -5.49
C VAL A 148 -7.84 1.13 -5.93
N ASP A 149 -6.68 1.56 -5.44
CA ASP A 149 -6.11 2.86 -5.80
C ASP A 149 -5.75 2.88 -7.29
N ASP A 150 -6.01 4.03 -7.94
CA ASP A 150 -5.73 4.24 -9.36
C ASP A 150 -4.29 3.87 -9.72
N GLU A 151 -3.33 4.07 -8.81
CA GLU A 151 -1.94 3.69 -9.04
C GLU A 151 -1.77 2.19 -9.20
N VAL A 152 -2.35 1.38 -8.32
CA VAL A 152 -2.25 -0.10 -8.38
C VAL A 152 -3.10 -0.65 -9.52
N ILE A 153 -4.32 -0.13 -9.68
CA ILE A 153 -5.18 -0.46 -10.82
C ILE A 153 -4.47 -0.13 -12.14
N SER A 154 -3.67 0.95 -12.17
CA SER A 154 -2.95 1.33 -13.37
C SER A 154 -1.88 0.31 -13.79
N LEU A 155 -1.30 -0.40 -12.82
CA LEU A 155 -0.34 -1.48 -13.04
C LEU A 155 -1.04 -2.77 -13.48
N LEU A 156 -2.27 -3.02 -13.01
CA LEU A 156 -2.98 -4.27 -13.22
C LEU A 156 -3.88 -4.29 -14.46
N ALA A 157 -4.39 -3.15 -14.89
CA ALA A 157 -5.36 -3.07 -15.99
C ALA A 157 -4.77 -3.60 -17.31
N ALA A 158 -5.59 -4.29 -18.10
CA ALA A 158 -5.17 -4.88 -19.36
C ALA A 158 -4.68 -3.83 -20.37
N ARG A 159 -3.54 -4.13 -21.01
CA ARG A 159 -2.88 -3.32 -22.05
C ARG A 159 -3.80 -2.93 -23.22
N HIS A 160 -4.90 -3.64 -23.43
CA HIS A 160 -5.78 -3.50 -24.59
C HIS A 160 -7.07 -2.69 -24.38
N GLU A 161 -7.40 -2.25 -23.16
CA GLU A 161 -8.64 -1.48 -22.91
C GLU A 161 -8.43 0.02 -22.66
N ARG A 162 -7.18 0.50 -22.68
CA ARG A 162 -6.89 1.94 -22.53
C ARG A 162 -7.00 2.68 -23.86
N ALA A 163 -8.05 3.48 -24.00
CA ALA A 163 -8.22 4.41 -25.12
C ALA A 163 -7.33 5.66 -25.01
N GLU A 164 -6.78 5.96 -23.82
CA GLU A 164 -5.97 7.15 -23.54
C GLU A 164 -4.68 6.74 -22.79
N PRO A 165 -3.49 7.20 -23.23
CA PRO A 165 -2.25 6.96 -22.51
C PRO A 165 -2.20 7.82 -21.25
N VAL A 166 -2.40 7.20 -20.09
CA VAL A 166 -2.12 7.84 -18.79
C VAL A 166 -0.59 8.03 -18.69
N LYS A 167 -0.14 9.26 -18.43
CA LYS A 167 1.27 9.57 -18.13
C LYS A 167 1.73 8.68 -16.96
N GLY A 168 2.62 7.72 -17.24
CA GLY A 168 3.05 6.69 -16.28
C GLY A 168 3.02 5.24 -16.83
N SER A 169 2.57 5.05 -18.08
CA SER A 169 2.44 3.76 -18.79
C SER A 169 3.70 2.89 -18.94
N ASP A 170 4.88 3.36 -18.53
CA ASP A 170 6.13 2.59 -18.65
C ASP A 170 6.22 1.43 -17.62
N LEU A 171 5.44 1.47 -16.54
CA LEU A 171 5.51 0.46 -15.48
C LEU A 171 4.75 -0.83 -15.82
N SER A 172 3.67 -0.76 -16.60
CA SER A 172 2.97 -1.96 -17.08
C SER A 172 3.82 -2.79 -18.06
N ASP A 173 4.87 -2.20 -18.65
CA ASP A 173 5.84 -2.91 -19.49
C ASP A 173 6.88 -3.69 -18.67
N SER A 174 6.94 -3.50 -17.35
CA SER A 174 7.90 -4.19 -16.47
C SER A 174 7.44 -5.53 -15.92
N LEU A 175 6.13 -5.76 -15.83
CA LEU A 175 5.57 -7.02 -15.32
C LEU A 175 5.30 -7.97 -16.50
N ALA A 176 5.61 -9.25 -16.33
CA ALA A 176 5.24 -10.25 -17.31
C ALA A 176 3.71 -10.41 -17.36
N GLU A 177 3.14 -10.80 -18.51
CA GLU A 177 1.70 -11.03 -18.60
C GLU A 177 1.24 -12.16 -17.64
N GLU A 178 2.11 -13.13 -17.37
CA GLU A 178 1.86 -14.19 -16.38
C GLU A 178 1.69 -13.61 -14.96
N ASP A 179 2.54 -12.67 -14.56
CA ASP A 179 2.45 -11.97 -13.27
C ASP A 179 1.16 -11.15 -13.17
N LEU A 180 0.79 -10.46 -14.25
CA LEU A 180 -0.47 -9.71 -14.31
C LEU A 180 -1.67 -10.65 -14.16
N ILE A 181 -1.69 -11.79 -14.86
CA ILE A 181 -2.75 -12.79 -14.72
C ILE A 181 -2.85 -13.29 -13.28
N GLU A 182 -1.72 -13.55 -12.62
CA GLU A 182 -1.69 -13.94 -11.22
C GLU A 182 -2.32 -12.87 -10.33
N LEU A 183 -1.86 -11.62 -10.42
CA LEU A 183 -2.39 -10.52 -9.60
C LEU A 183 -3.88 -10.26 -9.84
N ARG A 184 -4.34 -10.32 -11.10
CA ARG A 184 -5.78 -10.23 -11.44
C ARG A 184 -6.59 -11.38 -10.84
N THR A 185 -6.00 -12.58 -10.76
CA THR A 185 -6.61 -13.74 -10.09
C THR A 185 -6.72 -13.50 -8.58
N ARG A 186 -5.72 -12.87 -7.96
CA ARG A 186 -5.77 -12.49 -6.54
C ARG A 186 -6.89 -11.51 -6.25
N VAL A 187 -7.10 -10.50 -7.11
CA VAL A 187 -8.24 -9.59 -7.02
C VAL A 187 -9.57 -10.36 -7.03
N GLY A 188 -9.69 -11.39 -7.88
CA GLY A 188 -10.84 -12.30 -7.88
C GLY A 188 -11.04 -13.00 -6.52
N ARG A 189 -9.98 -13.54 -5.94
CA ARG A 189 -10.03 -14.20 -4.62
C ARG A 189 -10.43 -13.26 -3.48
N LEU A 190 -9.92 -12.02 -3.50
CA LEU A 190 -10.31 -11.00 -2.51
C LEU A 190 -11.82 -10.72 -2.59
N ASN A 191 -12.36 -10.61 -3.81
CA ASN A 191 -13.79 -10.39 -4.04
C ASN A 191 -14.64 -11.59 -3.61
N ASP A 192 -14.22 -12.81 -3.96
CA ASP A 192 -14.91 -14.04 -3.56
C ASP A 192 -14.91 -14.22 -2.04
N GLY A 193 -13.88 -13.71 -1.36
CA GLY A 193 -13.79 -13.64 0.10
C GLY A 193 -14.65 -12.54 0.75
N GLY A 194 -15.32 -11.69 -0.03
CA GLY A 194 -16.15 -10.60 0.48
C GLY A 194 -15.35 -9.52 1.22
N LEU A 195 -14.07 -9.34 0.89
CA LEU A 195 -13.22 -8.35 1.54
C LEU A 195 -13.58 -6.92 1.10
N TYR A 196 -13.36 -5.98 2.02
CA TYR A 196 -13.68 -4.57 1.80
C TYR A 196 -13.05 -4.03 0.51
N LEU A 197 -13.86 -3.38 -0.33
CA LEU A 197 -13.51 -2.79 -1.64
C LEU A 197 -13.04 -3.78 -2.72
N ALA A 198 -13.00 -5.08 -2.44
CA ALA A 198 -12.51 -6.06 -3.41
C ALA A 198 -13.43 -6.21 -4.64
N ASP A 199 -14.71 -5.93 -4.49
CA ASP A 199 -15.70 -5.95 -5.55
C ASP A 199 -15.53 -4.77 -6.53
N VAL A 200 -15.08 -3.62 -6.02
CA VAL A 200 -14.64 -2.44 -6.80
C VAL A 200 -13.34 -2.75 -7.53
N ALA A 201 -12.35 -3.33 -6.83
CA ALA A 201 -11.09 -3.77 -7.45
C ALA A 201 -11.36 -4.69 -8.65
N ARG A 202 -12.28 -5.66 -8.46
CA ARG A 202 -12.67 -6.60 -9.51
C ARG A 202 -13.32 -5.90 -10.70
N ALA A 203 -14.18 -4.92 -10.46
CA ALA A 203 -14.84 -4.16 -11.52
C ALA A 203 -13.87 -3.30 -12.34
N LEU A 204 -12.84 -2.74 -11.70
CA LEU A 204 -11.83 -1.92 -12.36
C LEU A 204 -10.82 -2.76 -13.17
N VAL A 205 -10.49 -3.96 -12.69
CA VAL A 205 -9.47 -4.82 -13.30
C VAL A 205 -10.05 -5.75 -14.38
N ASP A 206 -11.27 -6.24 -14.20
CA ASP A 206 -11.98 -7.14 -15.12
C ASP A 206 -13.45 -6.68 -15.29
N PRO A 207 -13.69 -5.55 -15.99
CA PRO A 207 -15.05 -5.05 -16.24
C PRO A 207 -15.86 -6.04 -17.08
N GLY A 208 -15.18 -6.88 -17.87
CA GLY A 208 -15.74 -7.97 -18.64
C GLY A 208 -16.28 -9.13 -17.79
N ASN A 209 -16.05 -9.17 -16.48
CA ASN A 209 -16.50 -10.28 -15.66
C ASN A 209 -18.03 -10.42 -15.64
N ALA A 210 -18.55 -11.65 -15.77
CA ALA A 210 -20.00 -11.90 -15.75
C ALA A 210 -20.68 -11.41 -14.46
N ALA A 211 -20.03 -11.56 -13.30
CA ALA A 211 -20.56 -11.07 -12.03
C ALA A 211 -20.58 -9.53 -11.97
N VAL A 212 -19.54 -8.87 -12.50
CA VAL A 212 -19.47 -7.40 -12.60
C VAL A 212 -20.57 -6.88 -13.53
N ARG A 213 -20.72 -7.46 -14.73
CA ARG A 213 -21.77 -7.06 -15.68
C ARG A 213 -23.16 -7.23 -15.10
N LYS A 214 -23.43 -8.36 -14.43
CA LYS A 214 -24.73 -8.61 -13.79
C LYS A 214 -25.03 -7.56 -12.72
N ARG A 215 -24.05 -7.19 -11.88
CA ARG A 215 -24.20 -6.11 -10.88
C ARG A 215 -24.44 -4.75 -11.53
N ALA A 216 -23.71 -4.44 -12.61
CA ALA A 216 -23.90 -3.21 -13.37
C ALA A 216 -25.29 -3.13 -14.02
N GLU A 217 -25.79 -4.22 -14.59
CA GLU A 217 -27.15 -4.33 -15.13
C GLU A 217 -28.20 -4.12 -14.03
N GLN A 218 -28.05 -4.77 -12.88
CA GLN A 218 -28.92 -4.57 -11.72
C GLN A 218 -28.90 -3.12 -11.20
N ALA A 219 -27.73 -2.47 -11.18
CA ALA A 219 -27.61 -1.06 -10.81
C ALA A 219 -28.30 -0.13 -11.81
N ARG A 220 -28.11 -0.38 -13.12
CA ARG A 220 -28.79 0.34 -14.19
C ARG A 220 -30.30 0.18 -14.09
N ASP A 221 -30.80 -1.04 -13.92
CA ASP A 221 -32.23 -1.32 -13.85
C ASP A 221 -32.87 -0.64 -12.63
N ARG A 222 -32.17 -0.57 -11.49
CA ARG A 222 -32.60 0.21 -10.32
C ARG A 222 -32.74 1.71 -10.63
N ILE A 223 -31.79 2.29 -11.37
CA ILE A 223 -31.83 3.71 -11.75
C ILE A 223 -32.98 3.97 -12.72
N VAL A 224 -33.15 3.09 -13.72
CA VAL A 224 -34.21 3.23 -14.74
C VAL A 224 -35.60 3.03 -14.13
N GLN A 225 -35.75 2.12 -13.18
CA GLN A 225 -37.02 1.85 -12.50
C GLN A 225 -37.28 2.82 -11.33
N ARG A 226 -36.38 3.77 -11.07
CA ARG A 226 -36.57 4.74 -9.99
C ARG A 226 -37.75 5.65 -10.32
N PRO A 227 -38.79 5.72 -9.47
CA PRO A 227 -39.90 6.64 -9.68
C PRO A 227 -39.41 8.09 -9.62
N ASP A 228 -40.07 8.98 -10.37
CA ASP A 228 -39.77 10.40 -10.35
C ASP A 228 -39.91 10.96 -8.92
N PRO A 229 -39.00 11.85 -8.50
CA PRO A 229 -39.07 12.43 -7.16
C PRO A 229 -40.35 13.27 -7.00
N GLU A 230 -41.14 12.98 -5.97
CA GLU A 230 -42.32 13.79 -5.63
C GLU A 230 -41.90 15.16 -5.07
N PRO A 231 -42.38 16.28 -5.64
CA PRO A 231 -42.05 17.61 -5.15
C PRO A 231 -42.48 17.81 -3.69
N GLY A 232 -41.52 18.11 -2.80
CA GLY A 232 -41.77 18.31 -1.38
C GLY A 232 -41.76 17.04 -0.52
N HIS A 233 -41.43 15.89 -1.09
CA HIS A 233 -41.15 14.65 -0.36
C HIS A 233 -39.72 14.18 -0.69
N ALA A 234 -38.85 14.22 0.32
CA ALA A 234 -37.54 13.58 0.24
C ALA A 234 -37.59 12.30 1.08
N GLU A 235 -37.68 11.14 0.42
CA GLU A 235 -37.44 9.87 1.08
C GLU A 235 -35.94 9.77 1.42
N PHE A 236 -35.56 10.29 2.58
CA PHE A 236 -34.27 9.96 3.18
C PHE A 236 -34.38 8.54 3.73
N GLY A 237 -34.05 7.56 2.90
CA GLY A 237 -33.95 6.17 3.33
C GLY A 237 -32.88 6.02 4.41
N THR A 238 -33.29 5.70 5.64
CA THR A 238 -32.39 5.30 6.73
C THR A 238 -31.93 3.84 6.61
N SER A 239 -32.39 3.10 5.60
CA SER A 239 -31.91 1.76 5.28
C SER A 239 -30.61 1.90 4.50
N LEU A 240 -29.49 1.52 5.11
CA LEU A 240 -28.30 1.10 4.38
C LEU A 240 -28.77 0.09 3.32
N VAL A 241 -28.64 0.47 2.05
CA VAL A 241 -28.84 -0.44 0.93
C VAL A 241 -27.72 -1.48 1.07
N PRO A 242 -28.02 -2.77 1.23
CA PRO A 242 -26.98 -3.77 1.33
C PRO A 242 -26.25 -3.84 -0.02
N ASP A 243 -24.97 -3.47 -0.01
CA ASP A 243 -24.05 -3.84 -1.08
C ASP A 243 -23.79 -5.34 -0.94
N SER A 244 -24.25 -6.12 -1.91
CA SER A 244 -24.03 -7.57 -2.03
C SER A 244 -23.72 -7.91 -3.48
#